data_AF-A0A7C2RDV1-F1
#
_entry.id   AF-A0A7C2RDV1-F1
#
_cell.length_a   1.000
_cell.length_b   1.000
_cell.length_c   1.000
_cell.angle_alpha   90.00
_cell.angle_beta   90.00
_cell.angle_gamma   90.00
#
_symmetry.space_group_name_H-M   'P 1'
#
loop_
_entity.id
_entity.type
_entity.pdbx_description
1 polymer ?
#
loop_
_entity_poly.entity_id
_entity_poly.type
_entity_poly.pdbx_seq_one_letter_code
_entity_poly.pdbx_strand_id
1 'polypeptide(L)'
;VYLGEKFSSKGILGTVAVFVGLVLLSYGQSQGVGVSGKWYYAIPLALITAMGWGVAGALWRDGQLRGAHQSTAIFVQFGVGIGLSLLVLAVVGRLGAIGAAHIKDLLALFTGGILSGVVAIYCLFTALRLMAVARVYTLNSLTSLLAAVLSYFLFDEYLNSVMLGGIILISLGVVLVQVFKPAEERKAQAVS
;
A
#
# COMPACT_ATOMS: atom_id res chain seq x y z
N VAL A 1 8.32 -16.99 -4.59
CA VAL A 1 8.98 -17.53 -5.80
C VAL A 1 10.20 -16.70 -6.18
N TYR A 2 10.07 -15.40 -6.49
CA TYR A 2 11.20 -14.55 -6.91
C TYR A 2 12.33 -14.38 -5.86
N LEU A 3 11.99 -14.27 -4.56
CA LEU A 3 12.95 -14.11 -3.46
C LEU A 3 13.22 -15.41 -2.67
N GLY A 4 12.73 -16.56 -3.15
CA GLY A 4 12.88 -17.84 -2.42
C GLY A 4 12.13 -17.95 -1.08
N GLU A 5 11.38 -16.92 -0.67
CA GLU A 5 10.69 -16.87 0.63
C GLU A 5 9.71 -18.06 0.79
N LYS A 6 9.96 -18.89 1.81
CA LYS A 6 9.08 -20.02 2.17
C LYS A 6 7.91 -19.53 3.01
N PHE A 7 6.70 -19.74 2.53
CA PHE A 7 5.49 -19.40 3.26
C PHE A 7 5.26 -20.39 4.41
N SER A 8 5.04 -19.87 5.62
CA SER A 8 4.56 -20.70 6.73
C SER A 8 3.06 -20.96 6.55
N SER A 9 2.58 -22.17 6.81
CA SER A 9 1.15 -22.50 6.67
C SER A 9 0.25 -21.59 7.53
N LYS A 10 0.76 -21.14 8.68
CA LYS A 10 0.07 -20.18 9.57
C LYS A 10 0.11 -18.74 9.02
N GLY A 11 1.18 -18.35 8.33
CA GLY A 11 1.25 -17.08 7.61
C GLY A 11 0.25 -17.01 6.46
N ILE A 12 0.04 -18.12 5.73
CA ILE A 12 -0.99 -18.21 4.69
C ILE A 12 -2.38 -17.97 5.29
N LEU A 13 -2.68 -18.60 6.43
CA LEU A 13 -3.96 -18.37 7.12
C LEU A 13 -4.15 -16.89 7.48
N GLY A 14 -3.12 -16.22 7.98
CA GLY A 14 -3.14 -14.79 8.26
C GLY A 14 -3.39 -13.95 7.01
N THR A 15 -2.73 -14.26 5.89
CA THR A 15 -2.96 -13.58 4.60
C THR A 15 -4.39 -13.78 4.09
N VAL A 16 -4.94 -15.00 4.20
CA VAL A 16 -6.34 -15.28 3.85
C VAL A 16 -7.30 -14.48 4.74
N ALA A 17 -7.04 -14.40 6.05
CA ALA A 17 -7.84 -13.59 6.96
C ALA A 17 -7.82 -12.10 6.58
N VAL A 18 -6.64 -11.54 6.25
CA VAL A 18 -6.54 -10.16 5.74
C VAL A 18 -7.35 -9.97 4.47
N PHE A 19 -7.23 -10.90 3.51
CA PHE A 19 -7.98 -10.83 2.26
C PHE A 19 -9.49 -10.84 2.48
N VAL A 20 -10.01 -11.78 3.28
CA VAL A 20 -11.43 -11.84 3.62
C VAL A 20 -11.88 -10.57 4.35
N GLY A 21 -11.07 -10.06 5.27
CA GLY A 21 -11.35 -8.82 5.99
C GLY A 21 -11.44 -7.60 5.08
N LEU A 22 -10.55 -7.49 4.09
CA LEU A 22 -10.60 -6.44 3.06
C LEU A 22 -11.87 -6.54 2.20
N VAL A 23 -12.28 -7.76 1.82
CA VAL A 23 -13.53 -7.98 1.07
C VAL A 23 -14.74 -7.56 1.90
N LEU A 24 -14.80 -7.92 3.18
CA LEU A 24 -15.88 -7.53 4.08
C LEU A 24 -15.92 -6.01 4.29
N LEU A 25 -14.76 -5.38 4.50
CA LEU A 25 -14.66 -3.92 4.64
C LEU A 25 -15.17 -3.21 3.38
N SER A 26 -14.69 -3.64 2.21
CA SER A 26 -15.09 -3.08 0.90
C SER A 26 -16.59 -3.29 0.61
N TYR A 27 -17.13 -4.47 0.93
CA TYR A 27 -18.55 -4.74 0.82
C TYR A 27 -19.38 -3.86 1.77
N GLY A 28 -18.91 -3.66 3.00
CA GLY A 28 -19.56 -2.75 3.95
C GLY A 28 -19.57 -1.30 3.46
N GLN A 29 -18.50 -0.84 2.82
CA GLN A 29 -18.40 0.50 2.23
C GLN A 29 -19.36 0.69 1.04
N SER A 30 -19.55 -0.33 0.21
CA SER A 30 -20.43 -0.23 -0.97
C SER A 30 -21.92 -0.05 -0.62
N GLN A 31 -22.32 -0.38 0.61
CA GLN A 31 -23.69 -0.18 1.10
C GLN A 31 -23.98 1.26 1.52
N GLY A 32 -22.95 2.04 1.90
CA GLY A 32 -23.11 3.36 2.51
C GLY A 32 -22.93 4.54 1.57
N VAL A 33 -22.21 4.36 0.45
CA VAL A 33 -21.86 5.44 -0.48
C VAL A 33 -22.47 5.18 -1.84
N GLY A 34 -23.18 6.18 -2.39
CA GLY A 34 -23.69 6.13 -3.76
C GLY A 34 -22.53 6.02 -4.75
N VAL A 35 -22.32 4.82 -5.31
CA VAL A 35 -21.21 4.57 -6.23
C VAL A 35 -21.55 5.11 -7.62
N SER A 36 -20.59 5.80 -8.26
CA SER A 36 -20.74 6.28 -9.64
C SER A 36 -21.12 5.14 -10.59
N GLY A 37 -21.94 5.38 -11.60
CA GLY A 37 -22.36 4.35 -12.58
C GLY A 37 -21.21 3.66 -13.35
N LYS A 38 -19.98 4.19 -13.26
CA LYS A 38 -18.74 3.64 -13.85
C LYS A 38 -17.82 2.95 -12.84
N TRP A 39 -18.28 2.71 -11.61
CA TRP A 39 -17.44 2.19 -10.51
C TRP A 39 -16.76 0.86 -10.82
N TYR A 40 -17.37 0.02 -11.66
CA TYR A 40 -16.83 -1.28 -12.04
C TYR A 40 -15.49 -1.16 -12.79
N TYR A 41 -15.20 -0.05 -13.47
CA TYR A 41 -13.88 0.20 -14.08
C TYR A 41 -12.77 0.43 -13.03
N ALA A 42 -13.11 0.84 -11.82
CA ALA A 42 -12.12 1.02 -10.75
C ALA A 42 -11.53 -0.31 -10.29
N ILE A 43 -12.27 -1.42 -10.38
CA ILE A 43 -11.81 -2.76 -9.96
C ILE A 43 -10.57 -3.21 -10.75
N PRO A 44 -10.59 -3.32 -12.10
CA PRO A 44 -9.40 -3.73 -12.85
C PRO A 44 -8.24 -2.74 -12.70
N LEU A 45 -8.52 -1.43 -12.58
CA LEU A 45 -7.48 -0.42 -12.35
C LEU A 45 -6.79 -0.60 -10.98
N ALA A 46 -7.57 -0.86 -9.93
CA ALA A 46 -7.04 -1.15 -8.60
C ALA A 46 -6.24 -2.46 -8.58
N LEU A 47 -6.66 -3.49 -9.33
CA LEU A 47 -5.91 -4.74 -9.48
C LEU A 47 -4.56 -4.50 -10.17
N ILE A 48 -4.54 -3.75 -11.28
CA ILE A 48 -3.28 -3.37 -11.96
C ILE A 48 -2.36 -2.60 -11.00
N THR A 49 -2.94 -1.69 -10.21
CA THR A 49 -2.20 -0.94 -9.20
C THR A 49 -1.58 -1.87 -8.15
N ALA A 50 -2.36 -2.80 -7.59
CA ALA A 50 -1.89 -3.77 -6.61
C ALA A 50 -0.78 -4.67 -7.17
N MET A 51 -0.91 -5.11 -8.43
CA MET A 51 0.14 -5.88 -9.11
C MET A 51 1.41 -5.05 -9.30
N GLY A 52 1.27 -3.79 -9.72
CA GLY A 52 2.39 -2.86 -9.86
C GLY A 52 3.16 -2.68 -8.56
N TRP A 53 2.47 -2.41 -7.45
CA TRP A 53 3.10 -2.29 -6.13
C TRP A 53 3.73 -3.59 -5.64
N GLY A 54 3.08 -4.74 -5.87
CA GLY A 54 3.62 -6.05 -5.50
C GLY A 54 4.95 -6.37 -6.20
N VAL A 55 5.01 -6.18 -7.52
CA VAL A 55 6.24 -6.38 -8.30
C VAL A 55 7.30 -5.35 -7.92
N ALA A 56 6.92 -4.07 -7.84
CA ALA A 56 7.85 -2.99 -7.49
C ALA A 56 8.49 -3.21 -6.11
N GLY A 57 7.72 -3.63 -5.10
CA GLY A 57 8.24 -3.92 -3.77
C GLY A 57 9.23 -5.09 -3.74
N ALA A 58 9.01 -6.12 -4.56
CA ALA A 58 9.96 -7.21 -4.72
C ALA A 58 11.27 -6.73 -5.34
N LEU A 59 11.20 -5.91 -6.40
CA LEU A 59 12.36 -5.30 -7.05
C LEU A 59 13.11 -4.33 -6.13
N TRP A 60 12.39 -3.50 -5.36
CA TRP A 60 13.00 -2.58 -4.39
C TRP A 60 13.74 -3.32 -3.30
N ARG A 61 13.17 -4.41 -2.77
CA ARG A 61 13.87 -5.24 -1.79
C ARG A 61 15.09 -5.91 -2.40
N ASP A 62 14.97 -6.52 -3.58
CA ASP A 62 16.11 -7.15 -4.27
C ASP A 62 17.25 -6.15 -4.52
N GLY A 63 16.95 -4.97 -5.07
CA GLY A 63 17.94 -3.92 -5.27
C GLY A 63 18.64 -3.48 -3.97
N GLN A 64 17.88 -3.37 -2.88
CA GLN A 64 18.44 -3.01 -1.57
C GLN A 64 19.29 -4.14 -0.96
N LEU A 65 18.89 -5.40 -1.12
CA LEU A 65 19.67 -6.56 -0.68
C LEU A 65 20.99 -6.72 -1.45
N ARG A 66 21.05 -6.24 -2.70
CA ARG A 66 22.28 -6.17 -3.50
C ARG A 66 23.21 -5.00 -3.13
N GLY A 67 22.87 -4.23 -2.09
CA GLY A 67 23.72 -3.18 -1.52
C GLY A 67 23.30 -1.75 -1.84
N ALA A 68 22.22 -1.53 -2.60
CA ALA A 68 21.71 -0.17 -2.80
C ALA A 68 21.12 0.40 -1.50
N HIS A 69 21.60 1.56 -1.06
CA HIS A 69 21.03 2.23 0.11
C HIS A 69 19.59 2.70 -0.17
N GLN A 70 18.74 2.70 0.85
CA GLN A 70 17.32 3.08 0.72
C GLN A 70 17.12 4.47 0.14
N SER A 71 17.96 5.44 0.51
CA SER A 71 17.87 6.82 -0.03
C SER A 71 18.11 6.85 -1.54
N THR A 72 19.05 6.05 -2.05
CA THR A 72 19.31 5.94 -3.49
C THR A 72 18.11 5.31 -4.20
N ALA A 73 17.53 4.26 -3.62
CA ALA A 73 16.37 3.59 -4.20
C ALA A 73 15.13 4.51 -4.26
N ILE A 74 14.89 5.29 -3.19
CA ILE A 74 13.84 6.32 -3.12
C ILE A 74 14.09 7.42 -4.16
N PHE A 75 15.31 7.93 -4.26
CA PHE A 75 15.67 8.96 -5.22
C PHE A 75 15.41 8.51 -6.66
N VAL A 76 15.85 7.29 -7.01
CA VAL A 76 15.63 6.72 -8.35
C VAL A 76 14.13 6.52 -8.62
N GLN A 77 13.37 5.99 -7.66
CA GLN A 77 11.92 5.80 -7.79
C GLN A 77 11.21 7.12 -8.12
N PHE A 78 11.44 8.18 -7.34
CA PHE A 78 10.80 9.47 -7.57
C PHE A 78 11.33 10.17 -8.82
N GLY A 79 12.63 10.10 -9.10
CA GLY A 79 13.20 10.68 -10.31
C GLY A 79 12.56 10.10 -11.58
N VAL A 80 12.46 8.77 -11.66
CA VAL A 80 11.78 8.10 -12.77
C VAL A 80 10.29 8.44 -12.81
N GLY A 81 9.62 8.45 -11.65
CA GLY A 81 8.21 8.79 -11.53
C GLY A 81 7.89 10.20 -12.03
N ILE A 82 8.68 11.19 -11.63
CA ILE A 82 8.55 12.58 -12.08
C ILE A 82 8.77 12.66 -13.59
N GLY A 83 9.86 12.08 -14.11
CA GLY A 83 10.17 12.10 -15.54
C GLY A 83 9.05 11.51 -16.40
N LEU A 84 8.53 10.34 -16.02
CA LEU A 84 7.41 9.71 -16.73
C LEU A 84 6.11 10.50 -16.58
N SER A 85 5.83 11.08 -15.41
CA SER A 85 4.62 11.89 -15.20
C SER A 85 4.62 13.15 -16.09
N LEU A 86 5.76 13.83 -16.22
CA LEU A 86 5.91 14.99 -17.10
C LEU A 86 5.76 14.61 -18.57
N LEU A 87 6.35 13.48 -18.98
CA LEU A 87 6.20 12.95 -20.34
C LEU A 87 4.72 12.68 -20.66
N VAL A 88 3.99 12.04 -19.75
CA VAL A 88 2.55 11.78 -19.92
C VAL A 88 1.77 13.09 -20.02
N LEU A 89 2.04 14.06 -19.15
CA LEU A 89 1.37 15.38 -19.21
C LEU A 89 1.66 16.11 -20.52
N ALA A 90 2.88 16.00 -21.05
CA ALA A 90 3.26 16.57 -22.33
C ALA A 90 2.50 15.91 -23.48
N VAL A 91 2.47 14.57 -23.53
CA VAL A 91 1.77 13.80 -24.57
C VAL A 91 0.26 14.07 -24.57
N VAL A 92 -0.33 14.22 -23.38
CA VAL A 92 -1.77 14.50 -23.21
C VAL A 92 -2.08 16.01 -23.40
N GLY A 93 -1.07 16.87 -23.56
CA GLY A 93 -1.25 18.32 -23.75
C GLY A 93 -1.76 19.06 -22.51
N ARG A 94 -1.51 18.53 -21.30
CA ARG A 94 -2.03 19.06 -20.03
C ARG A 94 -0.99 19.73 -19.14
N LEU A 95 0.17 20.12 -19.69
CA LEU A 95 1.22 20.81 -18.93
C LEU A 95 0.72 22.11 -18.28
N GLY A 96 -0.17 22.85 -18.95
CA GLY A 96 -0.76 24.09 -18.41
C GLY A 96 -1.71 23.89 -17.23
N ALA A 97 -2.19 22.67 -16.99
CA ALA A 97 -3.13 22.38 -15.91
C ALA A 97 -2.50 22.56 -14.51
N ILE A 98 -1.18 22.43 -14.40
CA ILE A 98 -0.45 22.63 -13.13
C ILE A 98 -0.54 24.10 -12.69
N GLY A 99 -0.38 25.03 -13.63
CA GLY A 99 -0.44 26.47 -13.35
C GLY A 99 -1.87 27.02 -13.20
N ALA A 100 -2.87 26.29 -13.70
CA ALA A 100 -4.28 26.66 -13.62
C ALA A 100 -4.97 26.16 -12.33
N ALA A 101 -4.31 25.30 -11.55
CA ALA A 101 -4.88 24.73 -10.33
C ALA A 101 -4.97 25.77 -9.21
N HIS A 102 -6.03 25.68 -8.42
CA HIS A 102 -6.23 26.59 -7.30
C HIS A 102 -5.20 26.32 -6.18
N ILE A 103 -4.71 27.37 -5.52
CA ILE A 103 -3.62 27.26 -4.53
C ILE A 103 -3.98 26.34 -3.34
N LYS A 104 -5.25 26.31 -2.92
CA LYS A 104 -5.70 25.41 -1.85
C LYS A 104 -5.58 23.94 -2.26
N ASP A 105 -5.89 23.61 -3.50
CA ASP A 105 -5.79 22.24 -4.02
C ASP A 105 -4.32 21.86 -4.15
N LEU A 106 -3.47 22.78 -4.61
CA LEU A 106 -2.03 22.58 -4.65
C LEU A 106 -1.43 22.34 -3.26
N LEU A 107 -1.87 23.08 -2.23
CA LEU A 107 -1.42 22.86 -0.85
C LEU A 107 -1.88 21.51 -0.29
N ALA A 108 -3.11 21.08 -0.57
CA ALA A 108 -3.60 19.77 -0.18
C ALA A 108 -2.81 18.64 -0.87
N LEU A 109 -2.54 18.78 -2.18
CA LEU A 109 -1.72 17.83 -2.93
C LEU A 109 -0.27 17.81 -2.45
N PHE A 110 0.29 18.97 -2.12
CA PHE A 110 1.65 19.11 -1.63
C PHE A 110 1.83 18.46 -0.25
N THR A 111 0.92 18.73 0.69
CA THR A 111 0.93 18.11 2.03
C THR A 111 0.71 16.60 1.95
N GLY A 112 -0.24 16.15 1.12
CA GLY A 112 -0.42 14.73 0.82
C GLY A 112 0.82 14.09 0.18
N GLY A 113 1.51 14.82 -0.69
CA GLY A 113 2.75 14.41 -1.34
C GLY A 113 3.93 14.26 -0.38
N ILE A 114 4.07 15.13 0.62
CA ILE A 114 5.10 14.99 1.66
C ILE A 114 4.82 13.74 2.52
N LEU A 115 3.59 13.59 3.01
CA LEU A 115 3.21 12.48 3.88
C LEU A 115 3.34 11.13 3.18
N SER A 116 2.77 11.01 1.97
CA SER A 116 2.83 9.76 1.20
C SER A 116 4.19 9.53 0.55
N GLY A 117 4.75 10.56 -0.09
CA GLY A 117 5.94 10.44 -0.93
C GLY A 117 7.25 10.46 -0.16
N VAL A 118 7.37 11.24 0.91
CA VAL A 118 8.61 11.30 1.69
C VAL A 118 8.52 10.38 2.89
N VAL A 119 7.54 10.61 3.76
CA VAL A 119 7.46 9.91 5.04
C VAL A 119 7.10 8.44 4.86
N ALA A 120 5.95 8.15 4.22
CA ALA A 120 5.48 6.78 4.10
C ALA A 120 6.41 5.91 3.24
N ILE A 121 6.92 6.42 2.12
CA ILE A 121 7.90 5.70 1.30
C ILE A 121 9.22 5.46 2.02
N TYR A 122 9.75 6.44 2.77
CA TYR A 122 10.96 6.21 3.55
C TYR A 122 10.77 5.09 4.58
N CYS A 123 9.65 5.09 5.30
CA CYS A 123 9.28 4.02 6.22
C CYS A 123 9.11 2.67 5.50
N LEU A 124 8.45 2.66 4.34
CA LEU A 124 8.21 1.45 3.55
C LEU A 124 9.53 0.83 3.08
N PHE A 125 10.44 1.64 2.52
CA PHE A 125 11.75 1.15 2.05
C PHE A 125 12.60 0.66 3.21
N THR A 126 12.59 1.38 4.33
CA THR A 126 13.26 0.93 5.56
C THR A 126 12.70 -0.42 6.01
N ALA A 127 11.37 -0.59 6.05
CA ALA A 127 10.74 -1.86 6.42
C ALA A 127 11.09 -2.99 5.43
N LEU A 128 11.11 -2.72 4.12
CA LEU A 128 11.49 -3.68 3.09
C LEU A 128 12.93 -4.19 3.22
N ARG A 129 13.83 -3.42 3.87
CA ARG A 129 15.18 -3.91 4.21
C ARG A 129 15.18 -4.85 5.41
N LEU A 130 14.31 -4.59 6.39
CA LEU A 130 14.30 -5.29 7.67
C LEU A 130 13.51 -6.60 7.64
N MET A 131 12.54 -6.75 6.73
CA MET A 131 11.63 -7.90 6.72
C MET A 131 11.06 -8.22 5.33
N ALA A 132 10.62 -9.47 5.14
CA ALA A 132 10.04 -9.97 3.88
C ALA A 132 8.95 -9.07 3.28
N VAL A 133 8.92 -8.99 1.94
CA VAL A 133 7.98 -8.15 1.17
C VAL A 133 6.53 -8.46 1.54
N ALA A 134 6.20 -9.75 1.63
CA ALA A 134 4.86 -10.20 1.97
C ALA A 134 4.41 -9.67 3.34
N ARG A 135 5.30 -9.65 4.33
CA ARG A 135 4.98 -9.17 5.68
C ARG A 135 4.84 -7.65 5.72
N VAL A 136 5.67 -6.91 4.98
CA VAL A 136 5.57 -5.46 4.85
C VAL A 136 4.23 -5.07 4.24
N TYR A 137 3.87 -5.66 3.09
CA TYR A 137 2.59 -5.33 2.46
C TYR A 137 1.37 -5.83 3.22
N THR A 138 1.51 -6.93 3.99
CA THR A 138 0.47 -7.34 4.92
C THR A 138 0.25 -6.27 5.99
N LEU A 139 1.31 -5.71 6.60
CA LEU A 139 1.16 -4.56 7.51
C LEU A 139 0.58 -3.34 6.79
N ASN A 140 1.01 -3.07 5.56
CA ASN A 140 0.51 -1.97 4.76
C ASN A 140 -0.99 -2.09 4.45
N SER A 141 -1.59 -3.29 4.51
CA SER A 141 -3.04 -3.44 4.37
C SER A 141 -3.85 -2.75 5.48
N LEU A 142 -3.23 -2.43 6.63
CA LEU A 142 -3.83 -1.60 7.67
C LEU A 142 -4.13 -0.17 7.19
N THR A 143 -3.54 0.27 6.07
CA THR A 143 -3.89 1.57 5.46
C THR A 143 -5.36 1.64 5.07
N SER A 144 -5.96 0.55 4.56
CA SER A 144 -7.39 0.51 4.22
C SER A 144 -8.27 0.65 5.47
N LEU A 145 -7.84 0.05 6.59
CA LEU A 145 -8.50 0.20 7.89
C LEU A 145 -8.41 1.67 8.37
N LEU A 146 -7.20 2.23 8.40
CA LEU A 146 -6.98 3.61 8.84
C LEU A 146 -7.73 4.60 7.95
N ALA A 147 -7.77 4.37 6.64
CA ALA A 147 -8.55 5.19 5.72
C ALA A 147 -10.04 5.15 6.07
N ALA A 148 -10.63 3.97 6.29
CA ALA A 148 -12.03 3.86 6.66
C ALA A 148 -12.35 4.57 8.00
N VAL A 149 -11.47 4.42 8.99
CA VAL A 149 -11.65 5.08 10.30
C VAL A 149 -11.48 6.60 10.20
N LEU A 150 -10.46 7.07 9.49
CA LEU A 150 -10.24 8.50 9.28
C LEU A 150 -11.37 9.13 8.47
N SER A 151 -11.88 8.43 7.45
CA SER A 151 -13.01 8.93 6.67
C SER A 151 -14.27 9.07 7.51
N TYR A 152 -14.55 8.12 8.41
CA TYR A 152 -15.63 8.25 9.39
C TYR A 152 -15.46 9.52 10.25
N PHE A 153 -14.27 9.76 10.80
CA PHE A 153 -14.04 10.91 11.68
C PHE A 153 -13.95 12.27 10.97
N LEU A 154 -13.40 12.32 9.75
CA LEU A 154 -13.13 13.58 9.04
C LEU A 154 -14.25 13.97 8.07
N PHE A 155 -14.93 12.99 7.47
CA PHE A 155 -15.92 13.20 6.42
C PHE A 155 -17.33 12.74 6.83
N ASP A 156 -17.50 12.29 8.08
CA ASP A 156 -18.78 11.78 8.62
C ASP A 156 -19.36 10.63 7.77
N GLU A 157 -18.48 9.84 7.16
CA GLU A 157 -18.87 8.69 6.33
C GLU A 157 -19.52 7.60 7.17
N TYR A 158 -20.40 6.80 6.58
CA TYR A 158 -21.08 5.72 7.27
C TYR A 158 -20.14 4.58 7.67
N LEU A 159 -20.26 4.11 8.92
CA LEU A 159 -19.50 2.96 9.43
C LEU A 159 -20.46 1.94 10.03
N ASN A 160 -20.48 0.73 9.45
CA ASN A 160 -21.40 -0.34 9.85
C ASN A 160 -20.71 -1.53 10.52
N SER A 161 -21.54 -2.43 11.05
CA SER A 161 -21.08 -3.66 11.71
C SER A 161 -20.28 -4.59 10.80
N VAL A 162 -20.57 -4.62 9.49
CA VAL A 162 -19.79 -5.42 8.52
C VAL A 162 -18.40 -4.82 8.32
N MET A 163 -18.28 -3.49 8.23
CA MET A 163 -17.00 -2.79 8.18
C MET A 163 -16.18 -3.04 9.44
N LEU A 164 -16.79 -2.98 10.62
CA LEU A 164 -16.13 -3.31 11.89
C LEU A 164 -15.62 -4.75 11.92
N GLY A 165 -16.42 -5.71 11.45
CA GLY A 165 -16.01 -7.10 11.31
C GLY A 165 -14.80 -7.26 10.38
N GLY A 166 -14.81 -6.57 9.23
CA GLY A 166 -13.67 -6.54 8.30
C GLY A 166 -12.41 -5.96 8.94
N ILE A 167 -12.53 -4.84 9.66
CA ILE A 167 -11.45 -4.17 10.39
C ILE A 167 -10.80 -5.09 11.43
N ILE A 168 -11.61 -5.78 12.24
CA ILE A 168 -11.13 -6.74 13.25
C ILE A 168 -10.40 -7.90 12.56
N LEU A 169 -10.98 -8.44 11.49
CA LEU A 169 -10.40 -9.58 10.78
C LEU A 169 -9.07 -9.24 10.09
N ILE A 170 -8.95 -8.05 9.49
CA ILE A 170 -7.68 -7.54 8.95
C ILE A 170 -6.65 -7.46 10.06
N SER A 171 -7.01 -6.87 11.21
CA SER A 171 -6.09 -6.70 12.34
C SER A 171 -5.60 -8.03 12.88
N LEU A 172 -6.48 -9.00 13.09
CA LEU A 172 -6.13 -10.37 13.50
C LEU A 172 -5.24 -11.07 12.45
N GLY A 173 -5.59 -10.95 11.17
CA GLY A 173 -4.80 -11.52 10.07
C GLY A 173 -3.38 -10.97 10.02
N VAL A 174 -3.23 -9.64 10.18
CA VAL A 174 -1.91 -8.99 10.26
C VAL A 174 -1.10 -9.54 11.45
N VAL A 175 -1.71 -9.61 12.64
CA VAL A 175 -1.03 -10.17 13.83
C VAL A 175 -0.56 -11.60 13.57
N LEU A 176 -1.39 -12.45 12.96
CA LEU A 176 -1.03 -13.83 12.62
C LEU A 176 0.18 -13.88 11.67
N VAL A 177 0.20 -13.07 10.61
CA VAL A 177 1.34 -12.99 9.67
C VAL A 177 2.61 -12.52 10.37
N GLN A 178 2.51 -11.58 11.32
CA GLN A 178 3.68 -11.05 12.02
C GLN A 178 4.24 -12.00 13.08
N VAL A 179 3.38 -12.69 13.82
CA VAL A 179 3.78 -13.64 14.87
C VAL A 179 4.38 -14.91 14.26
N PHE A 180 3.78 -15.43 13.18
CA PHE A 180 4.21 -16.69 12.57
C PHE A 180 5.28 -16.49 11.48
N LYS A 181 6.45 -16.04 11.92
CA LYS A 181 7.64 -15.84 11.07
C LYS A 181 8.06 -17.13 10.32
N PRO A 182 8.42 -17.04 9.02
CA PRO A 182 9.10 -18.13 8.30
C PRO A 182 10.35 -18.63 9.04
N ALA A 183 10.69 -19.91 8.89
CA ALA A 183 11.81 -20.52 9.60
C ALA A 183 13.18 -19.91 9.24
N GLU A 184 13.33 -19.36 8.04
CA GLU A 184 14.58 -18.72 7.57
C GLU A 184 14.85 -17.36 8.24
N GLU A 185 13.82 -16.52 8.45
CA GLU A 185 13.97 -15.26 9.18
C GLU A 185 14.33 -15.49 10.66
N ARG A 186 13.83 -16.60 11.26
CA ARG A 186 14.24 -17.01 12.61
C ARG A 186 15.70 -17.40 12.69
N LYS A 187 16.25 -18.03 11.64
CA LYS A 187 17.67 -18.41 11.58
C LYS A 187 18.56 -17.20 11.36
N ALA A 188 18.17 -16.27 10.49
CA ALA A 188 18.93 -15.03 10.24
C ALA A 188 19.02 -14.12 11.48
N GLN A 189 17.94 -14.01 12.27
CA GLN A 189 17.94 -13.24 13.53
C GLN A 189 18.68 -13.93 14.69
N ALA A 190 18.88 -15.25 14.63
CA ALA A 190 19.61 -15.99 15.67
C ALA A 190 21.13 -15.95 15.46
N VAL A 191 21.60 -15.43 14.32
CA VAL A 191 23.02 -15.38 13.92
C VAL A 191 23.56 -13.93 13.90
N SER A 192 22.68 -12.92 14.02
CA SER A 192 23.00 -11.50 14.22
C SER A 192 23.04 -11.12 15.68
#